data_AF-A0A3G8X572-F1
#
_entry.id   AF-A0A3G8X572-F1
#
_cell.length_a   1.000
_cell.length_b   1.000
_cell.length_c   1.000
_cell.angle_alpha   90.00
_cell.angle_beta   90.00
_cell.angle_gamma   90.00
#
_symmetry.space_group_name_H-M   'P 1'
#
loop_
_entity.id
_entity.type
_entity.pdbx_description
1 polymer ?
#
loop_
_entity_poly.entity_id
_entity_poly.type
_entity_poly.pdbx_seq_one_letter_code
_entity_poly.pdbx_strand_id
1 'polypeptide(L)' 'MATIGQFQDNLKNRAKKYLIEHELGKDLIQRIELAGGELKLSNGKKAFEFLNISKDLQTELEEKIPGVQQGLQKWRLD' A
#
# COMPACT_ATOMS: atom_id res chain seq x y z
N MET A 1 -13.49 9.97 -22.94
CA MET A 1 -13.54 11.11 -21.99
C MET A 1 -13.45 10.53 -20.59
N ALA A 2 -12.35 10.78 -19.88
CA ALA A 2 -12.25 10.34 -18.49
C ALA A 2 -13.05 11.30 -17.62
N THR A 3 -14.00 10.78 -16.85
CA THR A 3 -14.86 11.58 -15.97
C THR A 3 -14.02 12.12 -14.80
N ILE A 4 -14.40 13.27 -14.23
CA ILE A 4 -13.73 13.85 -13.05
C ILE A 4 -13.61 12.81 -11.90
N GLY A 5 -14.57 11.88 -11.79
CA GLY A 5 -14.50 10.73 -10.87
C GLY A 5 -13.31 9.81 -11.13
N GLN A 6 -13.04 9.43 -12.40
CA GLN A 6 -11.89 8.60 -12.76
C GLN A 6 -10.55 9.28 -12.46
N PHE A 7 -10.49 10.61 -12.54
CA PHE A 7 -9.31 11.38 -12.14
C PHE A 7 -9.12 11.39 -10.63
N GLN A 8 -10.20 11.55 -9.85
CA GLN A 8 -10.15 11.50 -8.39
C GLN A 8 -9.75 10.11 -7.87
N ASP A 9 -10.28 9.04 -8.47
CA ASP A 9 -9.90 7.67 -8.12
C ASP A 9 -8.43 7.37 -8.44
N ASN A 10 -7.94 7.82 -9.59
CA ASN A 10 -6.51 7.69 -9.93
C ASN A 10 -5.60 8.46 -8.98
N LEU A 11 -5.99 9.69 -8.60
CA LEU A 11 -5.25 10.48 -7.62
C LEU A 11 -5.22 9.81 -6.25
N LYS A 12 -6.36 9.29 -5.79
CA LYS A 12 -6.43 8.52 -4.54
C LYS A 12 -5.55 7.28 -4.57
N ASN A 13 -5.59 6.50 -5.64
CA ASN A 13 -4.73 5.31 -5.78
C ASN A 13 -3.24 5.66 -5.78
N ARG A 14 -2.88 6.77 -6.43
CA ARG A 14 -1.49 7.23 -6.46
C ARG A 14 -1.03 7.73 -5.09
N ALA A 15 -1.89 8.43 -4.36
CA ALA A 15 -1.63 8.88 -2.99
C ALA A 15 -1.51 7.69 -2.02
N LYS A 16 -2.40 6.69 -2.13
CA LYS A 16 -2.33 5.41 -1.39
C LYS A 16 -0.97 4.76 -1.62
N LYS A 17 -0.58 4.57 -2.88
CA LYS A 17 0.70 3.96 -3.25
C LYS A 17 1.89 4.72 -2.64
N TYR A 18 1.91 6.04 -2.80
CA TYR A 18 3.00 6.86 -2.31
C TYR A 18 3.12 6.81 -0.78
N LEU A 19 2.00 6.81 -0.07
CA LEU A 19 2.00 6.72 1.39
C LEU A 19 2.47 5.35 1.88
N ILE A 20 2.05 4.28 1.20
CA ILE A 20 2.54 2.93 1.46
C ILE A 20 4.06 2.86 1.21
N GLU A 21 4.56 3.41 0.11
CA GLU A 21 6.00 3.49 -0.20
C GLU A 21 6.79 4.32 0.82
N HIS A 22 6.18 5.39 1.35
CA HIS A 22 6.80 6.26 2.35
C HIS A 22 6.89 5.57 3.72
N GLU A 23 5.80 4.98 4.20
CA GLU A 23 5.69 4.40 5.54
C GLU A 23 6.39 3.03 5.64
N LEU A 24 6.23 2.15 4.64
CA LEU A 24 6.95 0.87 4.61
C LEU A 24 8.44 1.06 4.27
N GLY A 25 8.75 2.10 3.50
CA GLY A 25 10.06 2.31 2.93
C GLY A 25 10.23 1.53 1.63
N LYS A 26 10.85 2.19 0.63
CA LYS A 26 11.13 1.60 -0.69
C LYS A 26 11.96 0.32 -0.60
N ASP A 27 12.83 0.22 0.40
CA ASP A 27 13.70 -0.93 0.62
C ASP A 27 12.91 -2.20 0.95
N LEU A 28 11.93 -2.11 1.86
CA LEU A 28 11.08 -3.24 2.23
C LEU A 28 10.20 -3.70 1.06
N ILE A 29 9.64 -2.75 0.30
CA ILE A 29 8.86 -3.07 -0.90
C ILE A 29 9.73 -3.78 -1.93
N GLN A 30 10.95 -3.29 -2.20
CA GLN A 30 11.88 -3.97 -3.10
C GLN A 30 12.24 -5.38 -2.62
N ARG A 31 12.48 -5.58 -1.32
CA ARG A 31 12.75 -6.91 -0.77
C ARG A 31 11.56 -7.86 -0.97
N ILE A 32 10.34 -7.37 -0.78
CA ILE A 32 9.12 -8.13 -1.01
C ILE A 32 8.99 -8.49 -2.49
N GLU A 33 9.17 -7.53 -3.40
CA GLU A 33 9.13 -7.76 -4.84
C GLU A 33 10.21 -8.76 -5.31
N LEU A 34 11.43 -8.65 -4.77
CA LEU A 34 12.53 -9.57 -5.05
C LEU A 34 12.28 -10.98 -4.51
N ALA A 35 11.57 -11.11 -3.39
CA ALA A 35 11.14 -12.38 -2.84
C ALA A 35 9.95 -13.00 -3.62
N GLY A 36 9.43 -12.33 -4.65
CA GLY A 36 8.26 -12.76 -5.42
C GLY A 36 6.92 -12.37 -4.79
N GLY A 37 6.93 -11.43 -3.86
CA GLY A 37 5.75 -10.84 -3.27
C GLY A 37 5.17 -9.71 -4.12
N GLU A 38 3.86 -9.49 -4.01
CA GLU A 38 3.14 -8.47 -4.77
C GLU A 38 2.32 -7.57 -3.85
N LEU A 39 2.37 -6.26 -4.08
CA LEU A 39 1.49 -5.29 -3.43
C LEU A 39 0.24 -5.05 -4.30
N LYS A 40 -0.93 -5.44 -3.80
CA LYS A 40 -2.22 -5.11 -4.40
C LYS A 40 -2.90 -3.99 -3.64
N LEU A 41 -3.15 -2.88 -4.33
CA LEU A 41 -4.01 -1.82 -3.83
C LEU A 41 -5.46 -2.23 -4.08
N SER A 42 -6.27 -2.23 -3.01
CA SER A 42 -7.70 -2.52 -3.10
C SER A 42 -8.50 -1.25 -2.85
N ASN A 43 -9.58 -1.11 -3.62
CA ASN A 43 -10.60 -0.07 -3.42
C ASN A 43 -11.74 -0.53 -2.49
N GLY A 44 -11.50 -1.57 -1.69
CA GLY A 44 -12.47 -2.15 -0.74
C GLY A 44 -12.10 -1.85 0.72
N LYS A 45 -12.67 -2.62 1.67
CA LYS A 45 -12.43 -2.48 3.13
C LYS A 45 -10.97 -2.59 3.58
N LYS A 46 -10.07 -3.03 2.71
CA LYS A 46 -8.63 -3.00 2.92
C LYS A 46 -8.03 -2.10 1.84
N ALA A 47 -7.33 -1.07 2.25
CA ALA A 47 -6.67 -0.14 1.34
C ALA A 47 -5.52 -0.79 0.54
N PHE A 48 -4.87 -1.82 1.09
CA PHE A 48 -3.82 -2.57 0.43
C PHE A 48 -3.69 -3.99 1.01
N GLU A 49 -3.16 -4.90 0.22
CA GLU A 49 -2.85 -6.27 0.61
C GLU A 49 -1.55 -6.70 -0.05
N PHE A 50 -0.67 -7.34 0.72
CA PHE A 50 0.55 -7.93 0.20
C PHE A 50 0.36 -9.43 0.04
N LEU A 51 0.73 -9.97 -1.12
CA LEU A 51 0.62 -11.38 -1.47
C LEU A 51 2.01 -12.00 -1.57
N ASN A 52 2.11 -13.29 -1.27
CA ASN A 52 3.32 -14.10 -1.46
C ASN A 52 4.58 -13.55 -0.77
N ILE A 53 4.43 -13.10 0.48
CA ILE A 53 5.53 -12.55 1.28
C ILE A 53 6.22 -13.68 2.05
N SER A 54 7.55 -13.67 2.07
CA SER A 54 8.32 -14.57 2.94
C SER A 54 8.07 -14.25 4.41
N LYS A 55 8.02 -15.27 5.30
CA LYS A 55 7.74 -15.09 6.74
C LYS A 55 8.63 -14.04 7.43
N ASP A 56 9.88 -13.94 7.01
CA ASP A 56 10.86 -12.97 7.54
C ASP A 56 10.41 -11.52 7.26
N LEU A 57 10.03 -11.25 6.01
CA LEU A 57 9.49 -9.96 5.58
C LEU A 57 8.06 -9.72 6.08
N GLN A 58 7.30 -10.78 6.34
CA GLN A 58 5.94 -10.68 6.87
C GLN A 58 5.95 -10.08 8.27
N THR A 59 6.89 -10.48 9.14
CA THR A 59 7.02 -9.89 10.49
C THR A 59 7.36 -8.40 10.42
N GLU A 60 8.37 -8.03 9.62
CA GLU A 60 8.76 -6.61 9.44
C GLU A 60 7.63 -5.77 8.81
N LEU A 61 6.86 -6.37 7.90
CA LEU A 61 5.67 -5.76 7.31
C LEU A 61 4.56 -5.57 8.35
N GLU A 62 4.24 -6.59 9.15
CA GLU A 62 3.19 -6.52 10.19
C GLU A 62 3.50 -5.46 11.26
N GLU A 63 4.78 -5.21 11.57
CA GLU A 63 5.18 -4.12 12.45
C GLU A 63 4.92 -2.73 11.83
N LYS A 64 5.05 -2.60 10.51
CA LYS A 64 4.87 -1.33 9.77
C LYS A 64 3.44 -1.10 9.26
N ILE A 65 2.65 -2.17 9.05
CA ILE A 65 1.23 -2.12 8.67
C ILE A 65 0.42 -1.13 9.52
N PRO A 66 0.50 -1.11 10.86
CA PRO A 66 -0.29 -0.18 11.66
C PRO A 66 0.07 1.29 11.38
N GLY A 67 1.35 1.61 11.13
CA GLY A 67 1.77 2.96 10.73
C GLY A 67 1.20 3.36 9.37
N VAL A 68 1.26 2.46 8.40
CA VAL A 68 0.68 2.64 7.06
C VAL A 68 -0.84 2.83 7.16
N GLN A 69 -1.54 2.00 7.94
CA GLN A 69 -2.99 2.11 8.14
C GLN A 69 -3.38 3.42 8.83
N GLN A 70 -2.62 3.86 9.85
CA GLN A 70 -2.84 5.15 10.49
C GLN A 70 -2.64 6.31 9.52
N GLY A 71 -1.61 6.26 8.67
CA GLY A 71 -1.42 7.24 7.61
C GLY A 71 -2.59 7.25 6.62
N LEU A 72 -3.02 6.10 6.14
CA LEU A 72 -4.16 6.01 5.21
C LEU A 72 -5.45 6.55 5.82
N GLN A 73 -5.74 6.24 7.08
CA GLN A 73 -6.89 6.81 7.79
C GLN A 73 -6.77 8.33 7.98
N LYS A 74 -5.59 8.82 8.38
CA LYS A 74 -5.31 10.24 8.59
C LYS A 74 -5.56 11.07 7.32
N TRP A 75 -5.20 10.51 6.17
CA TRP A 75 -5.40 11.17 4.87
C TRP A 75 -6.77 10.86 4.24
N ARG A 76 -7.66 10.14 4.94
CA ARG A 76 -8.96 9.66 4.41
C ARG A 76 -8.79 8.94 3.06
N LEU A 77 -7.70 8.20 2.96
CA LEU A 77 -7.32 7.34 1.86
C LEU A 77 -7.62 5.87 2.18
N ASP A 78 -8.47 5.56 3.17
CA ASP A 78 -8.99 4.19 3.36
C ASP A 78 -10.03 3.89 2.27
#